data_AF-A0A1R1XFS1-F1
#
_entry.id   AF-A0A1R1XFS1-F1
#
_cell.length_a   1.000
_cell.length_b   1.000
_cell.length_c   1.000
_cell.angle_alpha   90.00
_cell.angle_beta   90.00
_cell.angle_gamma   90.00
#
_symmetry.space_group_name_H-M   'P 1'
#
loop_
_entity.id
_entity.type
_entity.pdbx_description
1 polymer ?
#
loop_
_entity_poly.entity_id
_entity_poly.type
_entity_poly.pdbx_seq_one_letter_code
_entity_poly.pdbx_strand_id
1 'polypeptide(L)'
;MEIELEAPKEVEMVVEGIQEYETYKEAKSAVEGCDGKSLLGNEVNVGFAFVQSEETDEKDNNRSGRPVRNKMRDDDRSRSPTRKF
;
A
#
# COMPACT_ATOMS: atom_id res chain seq x y z
N MET A 1 22.54 -41.46 -28.24
CA MET A 1 21.71 -40.39 -27.66
C MET A 1 21.44 -40.81 -26.23
N GLU A 2 22.18 -40.24 -25.30
CA GLU A 2 21.96 -40.46 -23.87
C GLU A 2 20.78 -39.59 -23.46
N ILE A 3 19.76 -40.21 -22.86
CA ILE A 3 18.57 -39.52 -22.37
C ILE A 3 18.87 -39.26 -20.89
N GLU A 4 19.25 -38.04 -20.57
CA GLU A 4 19.34 -37.57 -19.19
C GLU A 4 17.93 -37.53 -18.62
N LEU A 5 17.63 -38.46 -17.72
CA LEU A 5 16.39 -38.44 -16.93
C LEU A 5 16.55 -37.35 -15.86
N GLU A 6 15.99 -36.17 -16.15
CA GLU A 6 15.88 -35.07 -15.20
C GLU A 6 15.10 -35.57 -13.96
N ALA A 7 15.70 -35.45 -12.78
CA ALA A 7 15.11 -35.94 -11.53
C ALA A 7 13.72 -35.32 -11.31
N PRO A 8 12.74 -36.06 -10.76
CA PRO A 8 11.42 -35.52 -10.50
C PRO A 8 11.55 -34.33 -9.54
N LYS A 9 11.10 -33.16 -9.99
CA LYS A 9 10.97 -31.97 -9.12
C LYS A 9 9.95 -32.33 -8.06
N GLU A 10 10.37 -32.35 -6.80
CA GLU A 10 9.47 -32.51 -5.66
C GLU A 10 8.43 -31.38 -5.73
N VAL A 11 7.16 -31.76 -5.89
CA VAL A 11 6.06 -30.80 -5.93
C VAL A 11 5.79 -30.39 -4.49
N GLU A 12 6.35 -29.26 -4.07
CA GLU A 12 6.01 -28.66 -2.78
C GLU A 12 4.53 -28.25 -2.83
N MET A 13 3.71 -28.95 -2.03
CA MET A 13 2.30 -28.62 -1.89
C MET A 13 2.18 -27.38 -1.01
N VAL A 14 2.09 -26.21 -1.64
CA VAL A 14 1.82 -24.96 -0.93
C VAL A 14 0.33 -24.95 -0.55
N VAL A 15 0.04 -25.18 0.73
CA VAL A 15 -1.31 -25.06 1.27
C VAL A 15 -1.48 -23.66 1.82
N GLU A 16 -2.33 -22.85 1.20
CA GLU A 16 -2.71 -21.53 1.68
C GLU A 16 -4.11 -21.59 2.31
N GLY A 17 -4.27 -21.01 3.49
CA GLY A 17 -5.54 -20.97 4.22
C GLY A 17 -5.68 -19.67 5.01
N ILE A 18 -6.92 -19.20 5.16
CA ILE A 18 -7.25 -18.01 5.95
C ILE A 18 -8.07 -18.44 7.16
N GLN A 19 -7.64 -18.03 8.34
CA GLN A 19 -8.37 -18.23 9.58
C GLN A 19 -8.79 -16.87 10.15
N GLU A 20 -10.09 -16.72 10.38
CA GLU A 20 -10.67 -15.52 10.99
C GLU A 20 -10.77 -15.69 12.50
N TYR A 21 -10.48 -14.61 13.22
CA TYR A 21 -10.64 -14.48 14.66
C TYR A 21 -11.54 -13.28 14.94
N GLU A 22 -12.34 -13.34 16.01
CA GLU A 22 -13.24 -12.24 16.37
C GLU A 22 -12.46 -11.02 16.83
N THR A 23 -11.34 -11.22 17.54
CA THR A 23 -10.54 -10.13 18.07
C THR A 23 -9.12 -10.08 17.50
N TYR A 24 -8.61 -8.85 17.32
CA TYR A 24 -7.23 -8.64 16.90
C TYR A 24 -6.21 -9.26 17.85
N LYS A 25 -6.50 -9.28 19.15
CA LYS A 25 -5.59 -9.84 20.16
C LYS A 25 -5.39 -11.34 19.96
N GLU A 26 -6.46 -12.07 19.66
CA GLU A 26 -6.40 -13.51 19.37
C GLU A 26 -5.62 -13.77 18.08
N ALA A 27 -5.92 -13.02 17.01
CA ALA A 27 -5.18 -13.15 15.75
C ALA A 27 -3.68 -12.87 15.93
N LYS A 28 -3.33 -11.80 16.67
CA LYS A 28 -1.93 -11.46 16.96
C LYS A 28 -1.23 -12.56 17.75
N SER A 29 -1.85 -13.05 18.82
CA SER A 29 -1.28 -14.15 19.62
C SER A 29 -1.14 -15.44 18.83
N ALA A 30 -2.05 -15.72 17.90
CA ALA A 30 -1.94 -16.86 16.99
C ALA A 30 -0.77 -16.70 16.02
N VAL A 31 -0.62 -15.53 15.38
CA VAL A 31 0.51 -15.24 14.48
C VAL A 31 1.84 -15.39 15.23
N GLU A 32 2.04 -14.68 16.34
CA GLU A 32 3.27 -14.75 17.14
C GLU A 32 3.53 -16.17 17.69
N GLY A 33 2.46 -16.93 17.93
CA GLY A 33 2.52 -18.26 18.50
C GLY A 33 2.65 -19.39 17.49
N CYS A 34 2.39 -19.18 16.20
CA CYS A 34 2.36 -20.24 15.20
C CYS A 34 3.33 -20.02 14.04
N ASP A 35 3.73 -18.78 13.78
CA ASP A 35 4.69 -18.48 12.72
C ASP A 35 6.04 -19.17 12.97
N GLY A 36 6.58 -19.80 11.93
CA GLY A 36 7.84 -20.57 11.98
C GLY A 36 7.77 -21.88 12.77
N LYS A 37 6.58 -22.32 13.21
CA LYS A 37 6.44 -23.62 13.89
C LYS A 37 6.31 -24.77 12.90
N SER A 38 6.61 -25.98 13.39
CA SER A 38 6.37 -27.20 12.61
C SER A 38 4.94 -27.69 12.80
N LEU A 39 4.24 -27.87 11.69
CA LEU A 39 2.93 -28.53 11.61
C LEU A 39 3.07 -29.73 10.66
N LEU A 40 2.79 -30.93 11.18
CA LEU A 40 2.90 -32.19 10.41
C LEU A 40 4.29 -32.41 9.77
N GLY A 41 5.36 -31.90 10.42
CA GLY A 41 6.74 -32.06 9.94
C GLY A 41 7.20 -30.97 8.96
N ASN A 42 6.31 -30.05 8.57
CA ASN A 42 6.64 -28.91 7.70
C ASN A 42 6.61 -27.61 8.49
N GLU A 43 7.46 -26.66 8.15
CA GLU A 43 7.40 -25.31 8.70
C GLU A 43 6.19 -24.57 8.13
N VAL A 44 5.45 -23.87 8.98
CA VAL A 44 4.33 -23.02 8.56
C VAL A 44 4.70 -21.56 8.74
N ASN A 45 4.40 -20.75 7.71
CA ASN A 45 4.47 -19.30 7.78
C ASN A 45 3.06 -18.76 8.03
N VAL A 46 2.90 -17.93 9.06
CA VAL A 46 1.60 -17.38 9.46
C VAL A 46 1.72 -15.87 9.55
N GLY A 47 0.86 -15.15 8.84
CA GLY A 47 0.82 -13.69 8.83
C GLY A 47 -0.60 -13.12 8.74
N PHE A 48 -0.72 -11.80 8.84
CA PHE A 48 -1.98 -11.11 8.61
C PHE A 48 -2.33 -11.10 7.12
N ALA A 49 -3.53 -11.56 6.78
CA ALA A 49 -3.99 -11.65 5.39
C ALA A 49 -4.15 -10.28 4.72
N PHE A 50 -4.51 -9.25 5.49
CA PHE A 50 -4.74 -7.90 4.99
C PHE A 50 -3.98 -6.91 5.86
N VAL A 51 -3.22 -6.03 5.21
CA VAL A 51 -2.52 -4.91 5.86
C VAL A 51 -3.03 -3.63 5.22
N GLN A 52 -3.35 -2.63 6.04
CA GLN A 52 -3.66 -1.30 5.53
C GLN A 52 -2.38 -0.75 4.90
N SER A 53 -2.39 -0.51 3.59
CA SER A 53 -1.30 0.20 2.94
C SER A 53 -1.19 1.58 3.57
N GLU A 54 0.02 1.99 3.94
CA GLU A 54 0.26 3.41 4.22
C GLU A 54 -0.15 4.17 2.95
N GLU A 55 -1.10 5.09 3.06
CA GLU A 55 -1.34 6.08 2.02
C GLU A 55 -0.08 6.91 1.92
N THR A 56 0.92 6.42 1.18
CA THR A 56 1.94 7.31 0.66
C THR A 56 1.18 8.26 -0.25
N ASP A 57 0.94 9.47 0.26
CA ASP A 57 0.64 10.65 -0.53
C ASP A 57 1.77 10.82 -1.55
N GLU A 58 1.77 10.01 -2.61
CA GLU A 58 2.36 10.38 -3.86
C GLU A 58 1.50 11.53 -4.36
N LYS A 59 1.78 12.72 -3.79
CA LYS A 59 1.40 14.00 -4.39
C LYS A 59 1.95 13.95 -5.80
N ASP A 60 1.06 13.60 -6.72
CA ASP A 60 1.19 13.82 -8.14
C ASP A 60 1.53 15.30 -8.36
N ASN A 61 2.82 15.61 -8.35
CA ASN A 61 3.38 16.89 -8.76
C ASN A 61 3.34 17.04 -10.30
N ASN A 62 2.52 16.24 -11.00
CA ASN A 62 2.25 16.37 -12.43
C ASN A 62 1.09 17.33 -12.73
N ARG A 63 1.16 18.54 -12.16
CA ARG A 63 0.45 19.72 -12.69
C ARG A 63 1.42 20.71 -13.34
N SER A 64 2.39 20.18 -14.10
CA SER A 64 3.08 20.96 -15.13
C SER A 64 2.17 21.07 -16.35
N GLY A 65 1.50 22.21 -16.53
CA GLY A 65 0.78 22.44 -17.78
C GLY A 65 -0.21 23.58 -17.88
N ARG A 66 0.08 24.79 -17.38
CA ARG A 66 -0.49 26.01 -17.99
C ARG A 66 0.33 27.26 -17.63
N PRO A 67 1.21 27.75 -18.52
CA PRO A 67 1.71 29.10 -18.39
C PRO A 67 0.67 30.03 -19.03
N VAL A 68 -0.18 30.67 -18.22
CA VAL A 68 -1.00 31.78 -18.72
C VAL A 68 -0.38 33.08 -18.25
N ARG A 69 0.67 33.50 -18.96
CA ARG A 69 0.97 34.92 -19.11
C ARG A 69 -0.19 35.56 -19.86
N ASN A 70 -1.00 36.34 -19.16
CA ASN A 70 -1.79 37.47 -19.65
C ASN A 70 -2.84 37.78 -18.56
N LYS A 71 -3.16 39.00 -18.18
CA LYS A 71 -2.83 40.35 -18.66
C LYS A 71 -3.65 41.26 -17.74
N MET A 72 -3.03 42.28 -17.17
CA MET A 72 -3.65 43.53 -16.69
C MET A 72 -5.02 43.43 -15.99
N ARG A 73 -5.04 43.53 -14.66
CA ARG A 73 -6.13 44.21 -13.92
C ARG A 73 -5.53 44.94 -12.72
N ASP A 74 -4.69 45.93 -13.04
CA ASP A 74 -4.63 47.16 -12.25
C ASP A 74 -5.96 47.88 -12.47
N ASP A 75 -6.95 47.62 -11.62
CA ASP A 75 -8.16 48.44 -11.61
C ASP A 75 -8.73 48.55 -10.18
N ASP A 76 -8.56 49.75 -9.64
CA ASP A 76 -9.39 50.37 -8.62
C ASP A 76 -9.35 49.85 -7.17
N ARG A 77 -8.17 49.94 -6.54
CA ARG A 77 -8.05 50.05 -5.06
C ARG A 77 -7.59 51.43 -4.56
N SER A 78 -7.83 52.51 -5.32
CA SER A 78 -7.28 53.83 -4.94
C SER A 78 -8.14 55.06 -5.31
N ARG A 79 -9.45 55.03 -5.05
CA ARG A 79 -10.27 56.26 -5.00
C ARG A 79 -11.05 56.35 -3.70
N SER A 80 -10.33 56.74 -2.65
CA SER A 80 -10.91 57.22 -1.40
C SER A 80 -11.80 58.45 -1.68
N PRO A 81 -13.04 58.54 -1.17
CA PRO A 81 -13.89 59.71 -1.36
C PRO A 81 -13.34 60.91 -0.57
N THR A 82 -12.72 61.88 -1.24
CA THR A 82 -12.47 63.19 -0.64
C THR A 82 -13.80 63.93 -0.50
N ARG A 83 -14.25 64.07 0.75
CA ARG A 83 -15.41 64.91 1.14
C ARG A 83 -15.20 66.33 0.62
N LYS A 84 -16.18 66.84 -0.12
CA LYS A 84 -16.35 68.27 -0.39
C LYS A 84 -17.18 68.87 0.76
N PHE A 85 -16.58 69.80 1.50
CA PHE A 85 -17.25 70.84 2.29
C PHE A 85 -16.51 72.15 2.01
#